data_AF-A0A3D1TZF5-F1
#
_entry.id   AF-A0A3D1TZF5-F1
#
_cell.length_a   1.000
_cell.length_b   1.000
_cell.length_c   1.000
_cell.angle_alpha   90.00
_cell.angle_beta   90.00
_cell.angle_gamma   90.00
#
_symmetry.space_group_name_H-M   'P 1'
#
loop_
_entity.id
_entity.type
_entity.pdbx_description
1 polymer ?
#
loop_
_entity_poly.entity_id
_entity_poly.type
_entity_poly.pdbx_seq_one_letter_code
_entity_poly.pdbx_strand_id
1 'polypeptide(L)'
;MLRAVNWVRRILRESAAAIGTGLLAGIIPLAQQDADVERGVDALTVEAQRQINLQYDTGSAQDVKTIGMIAAAAAALALVFPALHQPSGLWAIPLLLLAAATYCLVRSLLHRDFERGPQVPDLYRTYSGTVIEAKQAILQELVRSIDHNTPLLHYKARWFMRGLVCLALAIISTAAVLIVLTLWPV
;
A
#
# COMPACT_ATOMS: atom_id res chain seq x y z
N MET A 1 -3.24 -20.86 -8.04
CA MET A 1 -3.38 -20.01 -6.82
C MET A 1 -4.24 -20.64 -5.71
N LEU A 2 -5.38 -21.28 -5.99
CA LEU A 2 -6.24 -21.91 -4.97
C LEU A 2 -5.59 -23.05 -4.14
N ARG A 3 -4.59 -23.76 -4.68
CA ARG A 3 -3.91 -24.86 -3.96
C ARG A 3 -2.95 -24.39 -2.85
N ALA A 4 -2.36 -23.20 -2.98
CA ALA A 4 -1.42 -22.68 -1.98
C ALA A 4 -2.15 -22.21 -0.70
N VAL A 5 -3.33 -21.62 -0.86
CA VAL A 5 -4.16 -21.13 0.26
C VAL A 5 -4.70 -22.29 1.12
N ASN A 6 -5.08 -23.39 0.49
CA ASN A 6 -5.57 -24.58 1.21
C ASN A 6 -4.45 -25.30 1.98
N TRP A 7 -3.20 -25.23 1.50
CA TRP A 7 -2.05 -25.83 2.18
C TRP A 7 -1.67 -25.05 3.45
N VAL A 8 -1.65 -23.70 3.37
CA VAL A 8 -1.37 -22.84 4.54
C VAL A 8 -2.45 -22.97 5.61
N ARG A 9 -3.73 -23.09 5.23
CA ARG A 9 -4.84 -23.30 6.17
C ARG A 9 -4.75 -24.62 6.94
N ARG A 10 -4.21 -25.66 6.28
CA ARG A 10 -4.03 -26.98 6.89
C ARG A 10 -2.89 -26.97 7.92
N ILE A 11 -1.77 -26.33 7.59
CA ILE A 11 -0.65 -26.14 8.52
C ILE A 11 -1.09 -25.35 9.76
N LEU A 12 -1.86 -24.28 9.59
CA LEU A 12 -2.36 -23.48 10.71
C LEU A 12 -3.29 -24.26 11.65
N ARG A 13 -4.13 -25.17 11.13
CA ARG A 13 -4.99 -26.04 11.96
C ARG A 13 -4.21 -27.11 12.70
N GLU A 14 -3.26 -27.76 12.03
CA GLU A 14 -2.43 -28.81 12.64
C GLU A 14 -1.51 -28.20 13.73
N SER A 15 -1.03 -26.97 13.52
CA SER A 15 -0.27 -26.21 14.53
C SER A 15 -1.12 -25.83 15.74
N ALA A 16 -2.34 -25.34 15.53
CA ALA A 16 -3.22 -24.92 16.62
C ALA A 16 -3.68 -26.10 17.50
N ALA A 17 -3.87 -27.29 16.92
CA ALA A 17 -4.26 -28.48 17.66
C ALA A 17 -3.11 -29.07 18.51
N ALA A 18 -1.85 -28.95 18.06
CA ALA A 18 -0.68 -29.42 18.81
C ALA A 18 -0.31 -28.48 19.98
N ILE A 19 -0.59 -27.18 19.84
CA ILE A 19 -0.35 -26.18 20.89
C ILE A 19 -1.38 -26.31 22.04
N GLY A 20 -2.59 -26.79 21.76
CA GLY A 20 -3.70 -26.81 22.73
C GLY A 20 -3.63 -27.87 23.84
N THR A 21 -2.86 -28.96 23.67
CA THR A 21 -2.92 -30.11 24.60
C THR A 21 -1.63 -30.37 25.39
N GLY A 22 -0.48 -29.88 24.93
CA GLY A 22 0.80 -30.02 25.65
C GLY A 22 1.09 -28.91 26.68
N LEU A 23 0.45 -27.74 26.54
CA LEU A 23 0.75 -26.54 27.34
C LEU A 23 0.08 -26.48 28.73
N LEU A 24 -0.78 -27.45 29.05
CA LEU A 24 -1.50 -27.50 30.33
C LEU A 24 -0.85 -28.40 31.41
N ALA A 25 0.24 -29.10 31.08
CA ALA A 25 0.86 -30.09 31.97
C ALA A 25 2.08 -29.60 32.77
N GLY A 26 2.43 -28.32 32.72
CA GLY A 26 3.64 -27.78 33.38
C GLY A 26 3.36 -26.49 34.15
N ILE A 27 2.70 -26.59 35.30
CA ILE A 27 2.52 -25.47 36.22
C ILE A 27 3.78 -25.34 37.10
N ILE A 28 4.54 -24.26 36.86
CA ILE A 28 5.42 -23.45 37.74
C ILE A 28 6.65 -23.02 36.91
N PRO A 29 6.93 -21.70 36.75
CA PRO A 29 6.53 -20.59 37.62
C PRO A 29 5.70 -19.53 36.88
N LEU A 30 4.45 -19.36 37.30
CA LEU A 30 3.50 -18.39 36.75
C LEU A 30 4.03 -16.93 36.75
N ALA A 31 4.94 -16.57 37.66
CA ALA A 31 5.54 -15.23 37.71
C ALA A 31 6.64 -14.98 36.64
N GLN A 32 7.33 -16.01 36.14
CA GLN A 32 8.25 -15.85 35.00
C GLN A 32 7.49 -15.91 33.68
N GLN A 33 6.40 -16.69 33.63
CA GLN A 33 5.55 -16.80 32.45
C GLN A 33 4.82 -15.48 32.14
N ASP A 34 4.31 -14.78 33.15
CA ASP A 34 3.71 -13.45 32.95
C ASP A 34 4.74 -12.41 32.48
N ALA A 35 5.96 -12.42 33.04
CA ALA A 35 7.02 -11.52 32.62
C ALA A 35 7.53 -11.81 31.20
N ASP A 36 7.59 -13.07 30.79
CA ASP A 36 7.99 -13.47 29.44
C ASP A 36 6.87 -13.22 28.42
N VAL A 37 5.61 -13.41 28.79
CA VAL A 37 4.43 -13.01 28.00
C VAL A 37 4.40 -11.50 27.83
N GLU A 38 4.66 -10.72 28.89
CA GLU A 38 4.70 -9.27 28.82
C GLU A 38 5.81 -8.76 27.91
N ARG A 39 7.03 -9.31 28.01
CA ARG A 39 8.12 -9.01 27.06
C ARG A 39 7.77 -9.42 25.63
N GLY A 40 7.08 -10.55 25.44
CA GLY A 40 6.63 -11.00 24.13
C GLY A 40 5.61 -10.05 23.51
N VAL A 41 4.63 -9.59 24.30
CA VAL A 41 3.62 -8.62 23.86
C VAL A 41 4.27 -7.27 23.55
N ASP A 42 5.24 -6.81 24.35
CA ASP A 42 5.96 -5.57 24.09
C ASP A 42 6.77 -5.66 22.79
N ALA A 43 7.47 -6.78 22.54
CA ALA A 43 8.19 -7.01 21.30
C ALA A 43 7.26 -7.04 20.06
N LEU A 44 6.11 -7.70 20.17
CA LEU A 44 5.10 -7.74 19.10
C LEU A 44 4.49 -6.36 18.84
N THR A 45 4.27 -5.56 19.89
CA THR A 45 3.76 -4.19 19.78
C THR A 45 4.75 -3.31 19.04
N VAL A 46 6.05 -3.39 19.38
CA VAL A 46 7.12 -2.64 18.69
C VAL A 46 7.20 -3.02 17.22
N GLU A 47 7.15 -4.31 16.89
CA GLU A 47 7.20 -4.78 15.50
C GLU A 47 5.94 -4.38 14.72
N ALA A 48 4.75 -4.46 15.32
CA ALA A 48 3.52 -3.98 14.69
C ALA A 48 3.56 -2.48 14.41
N GLN A 49 4.05 -1.68 15.36
CA GLN A 49 4.25 -0.24 15.17
C GLN A 49 5.24 0.05 14.03
N ARG A 50 6.34 -0.72 13.97
CA ARG A 50 7.32 -0.63 12.89
C ARG A 50 6.68 -0.93 11.54
N GLN A 51 5.84 -1.96 11.44
CA GLN A 51 5.15 -2.31 10.19
C GLN A 51 4.18 -1.21 9.73
N ILE A 52 3.41 -0.62 10.64
CA ILE A 52 2.53 0.51 10.32
C ILE A 52 3.35 1.71 9.79
N ASN A 53 4.47 2.04 10.45
CA ASN A 53 5.35 3.12 9.99
C ASN A 53 5.91 2.83 8.59
N LEU A 54 6.36 1.60 8.32
CA LEU A 54 6.84 1.20 7.00
C LEU A 54 5.74 1.31 5.92
N GLN A 55 4.50 0.94 6.24
CA GLN A 55 3.36 1.10 5.34
C GLN A 55 3.10 2.58 5.03
N TYR A 56 3.18 3.44 6.05
CA TYR A 56 3.00 4.88 5.90
C TYR A 56 4.10 5.51 5.05
N ASP A 57 5.36 5.19 5.34
CA ASP A 57 6.53 5.69 4.59
C ASP A 57 6.48 5.22 3.13
N THR A 58 6.10 3.96 2.91
CA THR A 58 5.91 3.41 1.56
C THR A 58 4.81 4.17 0.81
N GLY A 59 3.66 4.40 1.48
CA GLY A 59 2.55 5.16 0.91
C GLY A 59 2.93 6.60 0.56
N SER A 60 3.70 7.26 1.43
CA SER A 60 4.21 8.62 1.24
C SER A 60 5.24 8.71 0.10
N ALA A 61 6.20 7.78 0.07
CA ALA A 61 7.18 7.70 -1.02
C ALA A 61 6.49 7.48 -2.38
N GLN A 62 5.40 6.71 -2.40
CA GLN A 62 4.60 6.54 -3.60
C GLN A 62 3.88 7.82 -4.02
N ASP A 63 3.35 8.62 -3.07
CA ASP A 63 2.73 9.92 -3.39
C ASP A 63 3.71 10.89 -4.03
N VAL A 64 4.92 11.00 -3.47
CA VAL A 64 5.98 11.85 -4.04
C VAL A 64 6.30 11.43 -5.47
N LYS A 65 6.44 10.12 -5.72
CA LYS A 65 6.66 9.59 -7.08
C LYS A 65 5.51 9.92 -8.01
N THR A 66 4.26 9.74 -7.56
CA THR A 66 3.07 10.05 -8.36
C THR A 66 3.01 11.54 -8.72
N ILE A 67 3.27 12.44 -7.77
CA ILE A 67 3.32 13.89 -8.02
C ILE A 67 4.41 14.21 -9.04
N GLY A 68 5.60 13.62 -8.89
CA GLY A 68 6.70 13.77 -9.87
C GLY A 68 6.30 13.31 -11.27
N MET A 69 5.57 12.18 -11.39
CA MET A 69 5.10 11.68 -12.68
C MET A 69 4.00 12.55 -13.29
N ILE A 70 3.11 13.13 -12.49
CA ILE A 70 2.11 14.09 -12.97
C ILE A 70 2.80 15.36 -13.49
N ALA A 71 3.81 15.86 -12.77
CA ALA A 71 4.60 17.00 -13.22
C ALA A 71 5.34 16.71 -14.54
N ALA A 72 5.93 15.51 -14.67
CA ALA A 72 6.56 15.07 -15.91
C ALA A 72 5.56 14.97 -17.08
N ALA A 73 4.35 14.46 -16.83
CA ALA A 73 3.27 14.40 -17.83
C ALA A 73 2.84 15.80 -18.29
N ALA A 74 2.73 16.76 -17.36
CA ALA A 74 2.43 18.16 -17.68
C ALA A 74 3.54 18.82 -18.53
N ALA A 75 4.81 18.56 -18.19
CA ALA A 75 5.95 19.04 -18.97
C ALA A 75 5.96 18.44 -20.38
N ALA A 76 5.68 17.14 -20.52
CA ALA A 76 5.58 16.48 -21.82
C ALA A 76 4.46 17.09 -22.69
N LEU A 77 3.30 17.40 -22.09
CA LEU A 77 2.21 18.07 -22.81
C LEU A 77 2.61 19.46 -23.31
N ALA A 78 3.34 20.23 -22.50
CA ALA A 78 3.85 21.55 -22.89
C ALA A 78 4.81 21.47 -24.08
N LEU A 79 5.65 20.42 -24.15
CA LEU A 79 6.56 20.20 -25.28
C LEU A 79 5.84 19.79 -26.57
N VAL A 80 4.72 19.08 -26.45
CA VAL A 80 3.92 18.62 -27.60
C VAL A 80 3.00 19.73 -28.13
N PHE A 81 2.64 20.69 -27.29
CA PHE A 81 1.70 21.77 -27.64
C PHE A 81 2.04 22.56 -28.92
N PRO A 82 3.30 22.92 -29.21
CA PRO A 82 3.66 23.58 -30.47
C PRO A 82 3.38 22.71 -31.71
N ALA A 83 3.59 21.39 -31.62
CA ALA A 83 3.40 20.45 -32.72
C ALA A 83 1.90 20.18 -33.04
N LEU A 84 0.99 20.52 -32.13
CA LEU A 84 -0.46 20.39 -32.32
C LEU A 84 -1.06 21.43 -33.30
N HIS A 85 -0.27 22.41 -33.77
CA HIS A 85 -0.75 23.41 -34.74
C HIS A 85 -1.03 22.81 -36.11
N GLN A 86 -0.57 21.59 -36.40
CA GLN A 86 -0.98 20.81 -37.56
C GLN A 86 -2.10 19.83 -37.14
N PRO A 87 -3.37 20.10 -37.50
CA PRO A 87 -4.50 19.28 -37.06
C PRO A 87 -4.48 17.93 -37.78
N SER A 88 -3.79 16.94 -37.20
CA SER A 88 -3.89 15.55 -37.61
C SER A 88 -4.68 14.76 -36.56
N GLY A 89 -5.61 13.91 -37.00
CA GLY A 89 -6.34 13.00 -36.11
C GLY A 89 -5.44 12.02 -35.36
N LEU A 90 -4.17 11.88 -35.79
CA LEU A 90 -3.16 11.03 -35.17
C LEU A 90 -2.79 11.50 -33.76
N TRP A 91 -2.89 12.79 -33.46
CA TRP A 91 -2.61 13.35 -32.13
C TRP A 91 -3.65 12.95 -31.06
N ALA A 92 -4.83 12.47 -31.47
CA ALA A 92 -5.86 12.05 -30.52
C ALA A 92 -5.38 10.86 -29.66
N ILE A 93 -4.61 9.93 -30.22
CA ILE A 93 -4.14 8.73 -29.52
C ILE A 93 -3.20 9.08 -28.35
N PRO A 94 -2.07 9.81 -28.54
CA PRO A 94 -1.19 10.17 -27.42
C PRO A 94 -1.89 11.06 -26.39
N LEU A 95 -2.77 11.97 -26.82
CA LEU A 95 -3.53 12.81 -25.89
C LEU A 95 -4.49 12.00 -25.00
N LEU A 96 -5.23 11.04 -25.58
CA LEU A 96 -6.10 10.16 -24.80
C LEU A 96 -5.31 9.27 -23.83
N LEU A 97 -4.16 8.75 -24.25
CA LEU A 97 -3.29 7.95 -23.39
C LEU A 97 -2.71 8.79 -22.25
N LEU A 98 -2.32 10.03 -22.51
CA LEU A 98 -1.81 10.95 -21.49
C LEU A 98 -2.92 11.36 -20.50
N ALA A 99 -4.14 11.61 -20.99
CA ALA A 99 -5.30 11.87 -20.14
C ALA A 99 -5.62 10.66 -19.26
N ALA A 100 -5.61 9.44 -19.82
CA ALA A 100 -5.81 8.20 -19.07
C ALA A 100 -4.70 7.97 -18.03
N ALA A 101 -3.44 8.25 -18.37
CA ALA A 101 -2.31 8.18 -17.44
C ALA A 101 -2.50 9.14 -16.26
N THR A 102 -2.81 10.40 -16.54
CA THR A 102 -3.07 11.44 -15.55
C THR A 102 -4.24 11.05 -14.64
N TYR A 103 -5.35 10.58 -15.21
CA TYR A 103 -6.48 10.08 -14.44
C TYR A 103 -6.11 8.94 -13.49
N CYS A 104 -5.35 7.95 -13.96
CA CYS A 104 -4.87 6.83 -13.13
C CYS A 104 -3.95 7.31 -11.99
N LEU A 105 -3.03 8.23 -12.29
CA LEU A 105 -2.11 8.79 -11.31
C LEU A 105 -2.86 9.59 -10.24
N VAL A 106 -3.80 10.46 -10.63
CA VAL A 106 -4.67 11.19 -9.69
C VAL A 106 -5.50 10.22 -8.85
N ARG A 107 -6.07 9.17 -9.45
CA ARG A 107 -6.79 8.12 -8.71
C ARG A 107 -5.91 7.41 -7.67
N SER A 108 -4.61 7.25 -7.92
CA SER A 108 -3.70 6.69 -6.94
C SER A 108 -3.47 7.62 -5.73
N LEU A 109 -3.64 8.95 -5.88
CA LEU A 109 -3.49 9.91 -4.78
C LEU A 109 -4.72 10.01 -3.87
N LEU A 110 -5.90 9.62 -4.36
CA LEU A 110 -7.17 9.85 -3.66
C LEU A 110 -7.37 9.00 -2.38
N HIS A 111 -6.61 7.92 -2.19
CA HIS A 111 -6.75 7.04 -1.02
C HIS A 111 -5.75 7.46 0.07
N ARG A 112 -6.13 8.49 0.84
CA ARG A 112 -5.30 9.08 1.91
C ARG A 112 -5.68 8.62 3.32
N ASP A 113 -6.67 7.74 3.43
CA ASP A 113 -7.21 7.24 4.71
C ASP A 113 -6.34 6.11 5.28
N PHE A 114 -5.06 6.41 5.52
CA PHE A 114 -4.16 5.50 6.23
C PHE A 114 -4.37 5.65 7.73
N GLU A 115 -4.75 4.58 8.40
CA GLU A 115 -4.81 4.55 9.86
C GLU A 115 -3.39 4.44 10.42
N ARG A 116 -2.97 5.41 11.25
CA ARG A 116 -1.67 5.37 11.94
C ARG A 116 -1.67 4.46 13.18
N GLY A 117 -2.78 3.79 13.46
CA GLY A 117 -2.99 2.97 14.66
C GLY A 117 -3.52 3.76 15.86
N PRO A 118 -3.66 3.09 17.03
CA PRO A 118 -4.28 3.67 18.22
C PRO A 118 -3.47 4.86 18.77
N GLN A 119 -4.18 5.91 19.18
CA GLN A 119 -3.58 6.98 19.99
C GLN A 119 -3.37 6.45 21.41
N VAL A 120 -2.20 5.84 21.64
CA VAL A 120 -1.79 5.21 22.91
C VAL A 120 -2.11 6.08 24.14
N PRO A 121 -1.88 7.41 24.14
CA PRO A 121 -2.19 8.26 25.30
C PRO A 121 -3.69 8.33 25.64
N ASP A 122 -4.57 8.32 24.64
CA ASP A 122 -6.01 8.40 24.83
C ASP A 122 -6.58 7.04 25.27
N LEU A 123 -5.96 5.95 24.82
CA LEU A 123 -6.35 4.61 25.22
C LEU A 123 -6.05 4.36 26.71
N TYR A 124 -4.87 4.74 27.19
CA TYR A 124 -4.53 4.66 28.63
C TYR A 124 -5.37 5.59 29.52
N ARG A 125 -5.86 6.72 29.00
CA ARG A 125 -6.76 7.63 29.75
C ARG A 125 -8.16 7.07 29.94
N THR A 126 -8.59 6.19 29.04
CA THR A 126 -9.97 5.65 29.01
C THR A 126 -10.04 4.23 29.59
N TYR A 127 -8.91 3.54 29.70
CA TYR A 127 -8.85 2.17 30.20
C TYR A 127 -8.82 2.13 31.72
N SER A 128 -9.81 1.45 32.33
CA SER A 128 -9.87 1.17 33.77
C SER A 128 -9.50 -0.28 34.13
N GLY A 129 -9.02 -1.06 33.15
CA GLY A 129 -8.68 -2.48 33.29
C GLY A 129 -7.23 -2.75 33.70
N THR A 130 -6.81 -4.01 33.62
CA THR A 130 -5.43 -4.41 33.94
C THR A 130 -4.45 -4.01 32.82
N VAL A 131 -3.16 -3.86 33.16
CA VAL A 131 -2.12 -3.46 32.19
C VAL A 131 -2.00 -4.46 31.02
N ILE A 132 -2.19 -5.75 31.30
CA ILE A 132 -2.14 -6.81 30.27
C ILE A 132 -3.32 -6.70 29.29
N GLU A 133 -4.53 -6.44 29.78
CA GLU A 133 -5.71 -6.24 28.92
C GLU A 133 -5.55 -4.99 28.04
N ALA A 134 -4.97 -3.91 28.58
CA ALA A 134 -4.67 -2.72 27.81
C ALA A 134 -3.67 -3.01 26.68
N LYS A 135 -2.59 -3.75 26.96
CA LYS A 135 -1.61 -4.17 25.95
C LYS A 135 -2.23 -5.07 24.87
N GLN A 136 -3.11 -5.98 25.24
CA GLN A 136 -3.85 -6.82 24.27
C GLN A 136 -4.78 -5.98 23.39
N ALA A 137 -5.50 -5.01 23.95
CA ALA A 137 -6.36 -4.11 23.18
C ALA A 137 -5.56 -3.26 22.18
N ILE A 138 -4.39 -2.74 22.60
CA ILE A 138 -3.47 -2.01 21.70
C ILE A 138 -3.03 -2.92 20.55
N LEU A 139 -2.65 -4.16 20.85
CA LEU A 139 -2.17 -5.10 19.84
C LEU A 139 -3.27 -5.45 18.83
N GLN A 140 -4.51 -5.66 19.28
CA GLN A 140 -5.65 -5.91 18.41
C GLN A 140 -5.94 -4.74 17.48
N GLU A 141 -5.89 -3.51 17.98
CA GLU A 141 -6.11 -2.32 17.15
C GLU A 141 -4.98 -2.13 16.14
N LEU A 142 -3.73 -2.39 16.52
CA LEU A 142 -2.59 -2.37 15.59
C LEU A 142 -2.75 -3.39 14.46
N VAL A 143 -3.12 -4.64 14.78
CA VAL A 143 -3.38 -5.68 13.77
C VAL A 143 -4.52 -5.26 12.85
N ARG A 144 -5.60 -4.69 13.40
CA ARG A 144 -6.72 -4.18 12.62
C ARG A 144 -6.30 -3.08 11.64
N SER A 145 -5.50 -2.11 12.08
CA SER A 145 -4.99 -1.05 11.19
C SER A 145 -4.04 -1.60 10.12
N ILE A 146 -3.20 -2.58 10.43
CA ILE A 146 -2.35 -3.27 9.43
C ILE A 146 -3.22 -3.96 8.37
N ASP A 147 -4.23 -4.70 8.79
CA ASP A 147 -5.16 -5.40 7.89
C ASP A 147 -5.98 -4.42 7.04
N HIS A 148 -6.34 -3.26 7.59
CA HIS A 148 -7.04 -2.21 6.86
C HIS A 148 -6.15 -1.51 5.81
N ASN A 149 -4.90 -1.18 6.17
CA ASN A 149 -3.97 -0.43 5.32
C ASN A 149 -3.39 -1.26 4.17
N THR A 150 -3.20 -2.57 4.37
CA THR A 150 -2.63 -3.48 3.36
C THR A 150 -3.36 -3.44 2.01
N PRO A 151 -4.69 -3.62 1.92
CA PRO A 151 -5.40 -3.57 0.65
C PRO A 151 -5.37 -2.17 0.00
N LEU A 152 -5.31 -1.11 0.80
CA LEU A 152 -5.21 0.27 0.29
C LEU A 152 -3.88 0.51 -0.43
N LEU A 153 -2.76 0.02 0.12
CA LEU A 153 -1.46 0.06 -0.55
C LEU A 153 -1.47 -0.70 -1.88
N HIS A 154 -2.04 -1.91 -1.91
CA HIS A 154 -2.13 -2.70 -3.14
C HIS A 154 -3.03 -2.02 -4.19
N TYR A 155 -4.12 -1.39 -3.77
CA TYR A 155 -4.98 -0.62 -4.65
C TYR A 155 -4.23 0.59 -5.24
N LYS A 156 -3.54 1.35 -4.40
CA LYS A 156 -2.69 2.49 -4.79
C LYS A 156 -1.61 2.08 -5.79
N ALA A 157 -0.88 1.01 -5.49
CA ALA A 157 0.14 0.42 -6.37
C ALA A 157 -0.42 0.02 -7.74
N ARG A 158 -1.60 -0.60 -7.79
CA ARG A 158 -2.24 -0.98 -9.07
C ARG A 158 -2.57 0.22 -9.94
N TRP A 159 -3.13 1.29 -9.36
CA TRP A 159 -3.42 2.51 -10.13
C TRP A 159 -2.18 3.23 -10.59
N PHE A 160 -1.16 3.31 -9.73
CA PHE A 160 0.13 3.86 -10.10
C PHE A 160 0.77 3.10 -11.28
N MET A 161 0.78 1.76 -11.23
CA MET A 161 1.31 0.93 -12.32
C MET A 161 0.52 1.10 -13.62
N ARG A 162 -0.82 1.18 -13.55
CA ARG A 162 -1.66 1.47 -14.73
C ARG A 162 -1.34 2.85 -15.31
N GLY A 163 -1.19 3.85 -14.45
CA GLY A 163 -0.78 5.20 -14.84
C GLY A 163 0.57 5.21 -15.56
N LEU A 164 1.57 4.49 -15.03
CA LEU A 164 2.87 4.34 -15.66
C LEU A 164 2.81 3.66 -17.03
N VAL A 165 2.03 2.58 -17.16
CA VAL A 165 1.85 1.90 -18.46
C VAL A 165 1.20 2.83 -19.48
N CYS A 166 0.13 3.54 -19.10
CA CYS A 166 -0.50 4.53 -19.98
C CYS A 166 0.47 5.66 -20.36
N LEU A 167 1.28 6.14 -19.41
CA LEU A 167 2.28 7.18 -19.67
C LEU A 167 3.35 6.69 -20.65
N ALA A 168 3.87 5.47 -20.47
CA ALA A 168 4.84 4.86 -21.38
C ALA A 168 4.26 4.73 -22.81
N LEU A 169 3.01 4.27 -22.93
CA LEU A 169 2.32 4.18 -24.23
C LEU A 169 2.08 5.56 -24.84
N ALA A 170 1.77 6.59 -24.04
CA ALA A 170 1.63 7.97 -24.51
C ALA A 170 2.95 8.48 -25.10
N ILE A 171 4.08 8.20 -24.46
CA ILE A 171 5.41 8.59 -24.95
C ILE A 171 5.72 7.86 -26.27
N ILE A 172 5.51 6.55 -26.34
CA ILE A 172 5.78 5.74 -27.54
C ILE A 172 4.90 6.21 -28.71
N SER A 173 3.61 6.42 -28.48
CA SER A 173 2.69 6.90 -29.52
C SER A 173 3.02 8.32 -29.98
N THR A 174 3.42 9.21 -29.07
CA THR A 174 3.90 10.57 -29.43
C THR A 174 5.10 10.49 -30.35
N ALA A 175 6.10 9.66 -30.01
CA ALA A 175 7.29 9.47 -30.85
C ALA A 175 6.92 8.89 -32.22
N ALA A 176 6.01 7.91 -32.28
CA ALA A 176 5.53 7.33 -33.53
C ALA A 176 4.83 8.36 -34.43
N VAL A 177 3.97 9.21 -33.86
CA VAL A 177 3.30 10.29 -34.59
C VAL A 177 4.31 11.28 -35.15
N LEU A 178 5.29 11.70 -34.36
CA LEU A 178 6.37 12.57 -34.83
C LEU A 178 7.16 11.94 -35.99
N ILE A 179 7.53 10.67 -35.86
CA ILE A 179 8.24 9.95 -36.93
C ILE A 179 7.40 9.90 -38.21
N VAL A 180 6.11 9.57 -38.12
CA VAL A 180 5.21 9.51 -39.28
C VAL A 180 5.08 10.89 -39.94
N LEU A 181 4.88 11.96 -39.15
CA LEU A 181 4.77 13.31 -39.69
C LEU A 181 6.07 13.83 -40.31
N THR A 182 7.24 13.38 -39.82
CA THR A 182 8.54 13.77 -40.41
C THR A 182 8.91 12.98 -41.66
N LEU A 183 8.62 11.68 -41.70
CA LEU A 183 8.99 10.81 -42.82
C LEU A 183 7.97 10.83 -43.96
N TRP A 184 6.71 11.08 -43.64
CA TRP A 184 5.62 11.13 -44.60
C TRP A 184 4.80 12.41 -44.38
N PRO A 185 5.32 13.58 -44.78
CA PRO A 185 4.55 14.81 -44.71
C PRO A 185 3.36 14.68 -45.66
N VAL A 186 2.19 14.37 -45.10
CA VAL A 186 0.89 14.37 -45.79
C VAL A 186 0.41 15.79 -45.96
#